data_AF-A0A847AVD3-F1
#
_entry.id   AF-A0A847AVD3-F1
#
_cell.length_a   1.000
_cell.length_b   1.000
_cell.length_c   1.000
_cell.angle_alpha   90.00
_cell.angle_beta   90.00
_cell.angle_gamma   90.00
#
_symmetry.space_group_name_H-M   'P 1'
#
loop_
_entity.id
_entity.type
_entity.pdbx_description
1 polymer ?
#
loop_
_entity_poly.entity_id
_entity_poly.type
_entity_poly.pdbx_seq_one_letter_code
_entity_poly.pdbx_strand_id
1 'polypeptide(L)'
;ARALMENGFKNVMVYPAGTNFYKSVYYKYFNDNEIEINETIGRSIDMQENLKKDAQDEIKATIQVDCSGLQCPGPIMKVYETIKGIDDGDIIQVSATDSGFAKDVEAWSRRTGNTLLKVEKEGKNNIVYLQKGISNTKTTVASQNAAVPVANDGKTLVVFSGDMDKVLASFVIANGAAAMGRPVTMFFTFWGLNVLRKSEPQNIKKPFIDAMFGKMMPQGVRKLKLSKMNMGGMGTAMMRKVMKDKNIDSLEDLIKKAMDNGVKMIACTMSMDVMGITQEELIDGVEFAGVGTYLGDAEESNVNLFI
;
A
#
# COMPACT_ATOMS: atom_id res chain seq x y z
N ALA A 1 -13.15 -33.36 19.70
CA ALA A 1 -12.07 -34.29 19.26
C ALA A 1 -11.95 -35.51 20.15
N ARG A 2 -11.64 -35.36 21.44
CA ARG A 2 -11.35 -36.48 22.36
C ARG A 2 -12.42 -37.58 22.39
N ALA A 3 -13.68 -37.21 22.60
CA ALA A 3 -14.81 -38.16 22.57
C ALA A 3 -15.01 -38.89 21.23
N LEU A 4 -14.61 -38.28 20.11
CA LEU A 4 -14.69 -38.91 18.78
C LEU A 4 -13.50 -39.87 18.55
N MET A 5 -12.31 -39.52 19.03
CA MET A 5 -11.14 -40.41 18.95
C MET A 5 -11.33 -41.66 19.82
N GLU A 6 -11.98 -41.54 20.98
CA GLU A 6 -12.35 -42.67 21.85
C GLU A 6 -13.37 -43.62 21.21
N ASN A 7 -14.13 -43.16 20.21
CA ASN A 7 -15.07 -43.98 19.44
C ASN A 7 -14.48 -44.48 18.10
N GLY A 8 -13.15 -44.53 17.98
CA GLY A 8 -12.47 -45.19 16.86
C GLY A 8 -12.27 -44.33 15.61
N PHE A 9 -12.61 -43.04 15.65
CA PHE A 9 -12.33 -42.12 14.54
C PHE A 9 -10.86 -41.68 14.56
N LYS A 10 -10.09 -42.08 13.54
CA LYS A 10 -8.63 -41.86 13.47
C LYS A 10 -8.21 -40.48 12.97
N ASN A 11 -9.04 -39.80 12.16
CA ASN A 11 -8.75 -38.49 11.58
C ASN A 11 -9.80 -37.46 12.00
N VAL A 12 -9.68 -36.94 13.22
CA VAL A 12 -10.58 -35.91 13.75
C VAL A 12 -9.87 -34.56 13.75
N MET A 13 -10.29 -33.65 12.89
CA MET A 13 -9.81 -32.27 12.88
C MET A 13 -10.67 -31.39 13.79
N VAL A 14 -10.04 -30.53 14.59
CA VAL A 14 -10.74 -29.51 15.39
C VAL A 14 -10.67 -28.20 14.63
N TYR A 15 -11.83 -27.61 14.34
CA TYR A 15 -11.87 -26.29 13.74
C TYR A 15 -11.40 -25.25 14.77
N PRO A 16 -10.32 -24.50 14.51
CA PRO A 16 -9.59 -23.75 15.53
C PRO A 16 -10.27 -22.43 15.95
N ALA A 17 -11.48 -22.14 15.44
CA ALA A 17 -12.16 -20.88 15.73
C ALA A 17 -12.36 -20.63 17.24
N GLY A 18 -12.76 -21.65 17.99
CA GLY A 18 -12.93 -21.53 19.44
C GLY A 18 -11.62 -21.35 20.20
N THR A 19 -10.56 -22.06 19.79
CA THR A 19 -9.24 -21.96 20.44
C THR A 19 -8.54 -20.64 20.10
N ASN A 20 -8.69 -20.14 18.89
CA ASN A 20 -8.12 -18.85 18.48
C ASN A 20 -8.85 -17.68 19.16
N PHE A 21 -10.18 -17.75 19.27
CA PHE A 21 -10.94 -16.76 20.03
C PHE A 21 -10.56 -16.79 21.52
N TYR A 22 -10.49 -17.97 22.14
CA TYR A 22 -10.07 -18.11 23.53
C TYR A 22 -8.65 -17.56 23.76
N LYS A 23 -7.69 -17.87 22.88
CA LYS A 23 -6.32 -17.34 22.95
C LYS A 23 -6.27 -15.81 22.80
N SER A 24 -7.10 -15.23 21.92
CA SER A 24 -7.17 -13.76 21.78
C SER A 24 -7.72 -13.06 23.02
N VAL A 25 -8.65 -13.71 23.74
CA VAL A 25 -9.26 -13.15 24.95
C VAL A 25 -8.38 -13.37 26.18
N TYR A 26 -7.68 -14.50 26.27
CA TYR A 26 -6.87 -14.90 27.42
C TYR A 26 -5.34 -14.86 27.14
N TYR A 27 -4.89 -13.93 26.32
CA TYR A 27 -3.48 -13.84 25.86
C TYR A 27 -2.45 -13.82 27.01
N LYS A 28 -2.75 -13.15 28.14
CA LYS A 28 -1.84 -13.10 29.31
C LYS A 28 -1.59 -14.48 29.95
N TYR A 29 -2.57 -15.39 29.93
CA TYR A 29 -2.45 -16.71 30.55
C TYR A 29 -1.48 -17.63 29.79
N PHE A 30 -1.30 -17.42 28.48
CA PHE A 30 -0.42 -18.24 27.64
C PHE A 30 1.02 -17.71 27.59
N ASN A 31 1.22 -16.39 27.71
CA ASN A 31 2.57 -15.82 27.74
C ASN A 31 3.36 -16.16 29.01
N ASP A 32 2.69 -16.28 30.17
CA ASP A 32 3.40 -16.54 31.43
C ASP A 32 3.82 -18.02 31.59
N ASN A 33 3.16 -18.96 30.90
CA ASN A 33 3.43 -20.40 31.01
C ASN A 33 4.46 -20.96 30.01
N GLU A 34 4.79 -20.23 28.93
CA GLU A 34 5.83 -20.67 27.98
C GLU A 34 7.27 -20.46 28.50
N ILE A 35 7.43 -19.67 29.57
CA ILE A 35 8.74 -19.35 30.15
C ILE A 35 9.28 -20.54 30.99
N GLU A 36 8.44 -21.34 31.65
CA GLU A 36 8.90 -22.39 32.58
C GLU A 36 9.36 -23.69 31.92
N ILE A 37 9.04 -23.95 30.64
CA ILE A 37 9.23 -25.28 30.04
C ILE A 37 10.63 -25.42 29.39
N ASN A 38 11.32 -24.32 29.11
CA ASN A 38 12.57 -24.32 28.32
C ASN A 38 13.86 -24.51 29.12
N GLU A 39 13.84 -24.52 30.46
CA GLU A 39 15.08 -24.64 31.26
C GLU A 39 15.55 -26.08 31.57
N THR A 40 14.74 -27.13 31.33
CA THR A 40 15.03 -28.45 31.94
C THR A 40 15.64 -29.51 31.02
N ILE A 41 15.83 -29.31 29.71
CA ILE A 41 16.36 -30.38 28.83
C ILE A 41 17.59 -29.91 28.05
N GLY A 42 18.70 -29.77 28.78
CA GLY A 42 20.04 -29.73 28.23
C GLY A 42 20.75 -31.09 28.34
N ARG A 43 21.54 -31.42 27.31
CA ARG A 43 22.55 -32.50 27.14
C ARG A 43 22.11 -33.81 26.46
N SER A 44 22.51 -33.95 25.20
CA SER A 44 23.53 -34.93 24.76
C SER A 44 23.98 -34.63 23.33
N ILE A 45 25.25 -34.94 23.08
CA ILE A 45 26.08 -34.65 21.90
C ILE A 45 25.86 -35.75 20.85
N ASP A 46 25.85 -35.41 19.56
CA ASP A 46 26.66 -36.15 18.60
C ASP A 46 27.02 -35.35 17.33
N MET A 47 28.21 -35.67 16.84
CA MET A 47 29.06 -34.93 15.90
C MET A 47 29.00 -35.57 14.50
N GLN A 48 29.29 -34.77 13.46
CA GLN A 48 29.45 -35.11 12.01
C GLN A 48 28.12 -35.14 11.23
N GLU A 49 27.91 -34.44 10.11
CA GLU A 49 28.79 -34.21 8.96
C GLU A 49 28.63 -32.83 8.27
N ASN A 50 29.68 -32.52 7.52
CA ASN A 50 30.07 -31.34 6.77
C ASN A 50 29.11 -30.73 5.72
N LEU A 51 29.19 -29.38 5.67
CA LEU A 51 29.38 -28.51 4.50
C LEU A 51 28.27 -28.43 3.43
N LYS A 52 27.50 -27.33 3.48
CA LYS A 52 27.47 -26.29 2.43
C LYS A 52 27.03 -24.96 3.05
N LYS A 53 27.98 -24.01 3.10
CA LYS A 53 27.79 -22.61 3.49
C LYS A 53 27.22 -21.86 2.28
N ASP A 54 25.99 -21.38 2.40
CA ASP A 54 25.59 -20.08 1.85
C ASP A 54 25.21 -19.21 3.05
N ALA A 55 26.02 -18.18 3.30
CA ALA A 55 25.79 -17.23 4.37
C ALA A 55 24.61 -16.32 3.97
N GLN A 56 23.39 -16.71 4.35
CA GLN A 56 22.32 -15.76 4.57
C GLN A 56 22.51 -15.19 5.97
N ASP A 57 22.87 -13.91 6.06
CA ASP A 57 22.81 -13.17 7.33
C ASP A 57 21.36 -13.23 7.84
N GLU A 58 21.14 -14.07 8.85
CA GLU A 58 19.83 -14.29 9.46
C GLU A 58 19.50 -13.04 10.29
N ILE A 59 18.66 -12.16 9.72
CA ILE A 59 18.19 -10.95 10.42
C ILE A 59 17.28 -11.41 11.56
N LYS A 60 17.84 -11.45 12.78
CA LYS A 60 17.08 -11.80 13.98
C LYS A 60 16.26 -10.59 14.43
N ALA A 61 14.95 -10.64 14.22
CA ALA A 61 14.03 -9.63 14.72
C ALA A 61 13.91 -9.71 16.25
N THR A 62 14.05 -8.57 16.94
CA THR A 62 13.81 -8.44 18.38
C THR A 62 12.32 -8.60 18.68
N ILE A 63 11.45 -8.06 17.82
CA ILE A 63 9.99 -8.03 18.04
C ILE A 63 9.28 -8.38 16.74
N GLN A 64 8.23 -9.21 16.85
CA GLN A 64 7.33 -9.53 15.74
C GLN A 64 5.98 -8.86 15.97
N VAL A 65 5.46 -8.20 14.93
CA VAL A 65 4.19 -7.49 14.95
C VAL A 65 3.31 -7.98 13.80
N ASP A 66 2.19 -8.61 14.14
CA ASP A 66 1.20 -9.00 13.13
C ASP A 66 0.16 -7.89 12.92
N CYS A 67 0.15 -7.34 11.71
CA CYS A 67 -0.82 -6.36 11.22
C CYS A 67 -1.72 -6.96 10.13
N SER A 68 -1.75 -8.28 9.98
CA SER A 68 -2.64 -8.97 9.03
C SER A 68 -4.10 -8.63 9.31
N GLY A 69 -4.87 -8.35 8.26
CA GLY A 69 -6.27 -7.94 8.35
C GLY A 69 -6.51 -6.45 8.63
N LEU A 70 -5.47 -5.67 8.93
CA LEU A 70 -5.57 -4.21 8.99
C LEU A 70 -5.44 -3.59 7.59
N GLN A 71 -6.16 -2.49 7.40
CA GLN A 71 -6.14 -1.66 6.19
C GLN A 71 -5.40 -0.36 6.47
N CYS A 72 -4.80 0.26 5.45
CA CYS A 72 -4.17 1.58 5.58
C CYS A 72 -5.15 2.59 6.23
N PRO A 73 -4.74 3.38 7.26
CA PRO A 73 -3.38 3.56 7.78
C PRO A 73 -2.97 2.62 8.94
N GLY A 74 -3.79 1.62 9.29
CA GLY A 74 -3.62 0.77 10.47
C GLY A 74 -2.21 0.16 10.62
N PRO A 75 -1.67 -0.56 9.61
CA PRO A 75 -0.35 -1.17 9.71
C PRO A 75 0.76 -0.17 10.02
N ILE A 76 0.76 1.00 9.36
CA ILE A 76 1.81 2.00 9.58
C ILE A 76 1.70 2.70 10.93
N MET A 77 0.47 2.88 11.44
CA MET A 77 0.25 3.34 12.80
C MET A 77 0.80 2.35 13.82
N LYS A 78 0.60 1.05 13.60
CA LYS A 78 1.13 0.01 14.49
C LYS A 78 2.65 -0.03 14.49
N VAL A 79 3.27 0.08 13.31
CA VAL A 79 4.73 0.25 13.16
C VAL A 79 5.23 1.43 14.00
N TYR A 80 4.59 2.59 13.87
CA TYR A 80 4.96 3.79 14.63
C TYR A 80 4.82 3.59 16.15
N GLU A 81 3.72 3.01 16.62
CA GLU A 81 3.50 2.69 18.03
C GLU A 81 4.56 1.74 18.59
N THR A 82 4.90 0.68 17.85
CA THR A 82 5.92 -0.29 18.26
C THR A 82 7.30 0.38 18.29
N ILE A 83 7.69 1.10 17.25
CA ILE A 83 9.00 1.77 17.19
C ILE A 83 9.15 2.82 18.30
N LYS A 84 8.06 3.49 18.70
CA LYS A 84 8.10 4.44 19.83
C LYS A 84 8.44 3.77 21.16
N GLY A 85 8.11 2.49 21.33
CA GLY A 85 8.26 1.75 22.59
C GLY A 85 9.52 0.89 22.72
N ILE A 86 10.43 0.90 21.73
CA ILE A 86 11.64 0.04 21.69
C ILE A 86 12.92 0.88 21.71
N ASP A 87 14.08 0.26 21.88
CA ASP A 87 15.36 0.97 21.95
C ASP A 87 15.99 1.14 20.56
N ASP A 88 16.89 2.13 20.45
CA ASP A 88 17.63 2.41 19.23
C ASP A 88 18.52 1.21 18.85
N GLY A 89 18.46 0.80 17.58
CA GLY A 89 19.14 -0.39 17.06
C GLY A 89 18.28 -1.66 17.03
N ASP A 90 17.13 -1.69 17.73
CA ASP A 90 16.22 -2.84 17.71
C ASP A 90 15.59 -3.06 16.35
N ILE A 91 15.39 -4.34 16.00
CA ILE A 91 14.79 -4.75 14.73
C ILE A 91 13.39 -5.29 14.98
N ILE A 92 12.40 -4.74 14.29
CA ILE A 92 11.03 -5.28 14.26
C ILE A 92 10.77 -5.97 12.94
N GLN A 93 10.05 -7.09 13.00
CA GLN A 93 9.48 -7.76 11.84
C GLN A 93 7.97 -7.51 11.85
N VAL A 94 7.43 -6.96 10.76
CA VAL A 94 6.00 -6.65 10.65
C VAL A 94 5.39 -7.34 9.45
N SER A 95 4.33 -8.11 9.69
CA SER A 95 3.53 -8.74 8.62
C SER A 95 2.23 -7.97 8.40
N ALA A 96 1.91 -7.63 7.16
CA ALA A 96 0.62 -7.03 6.82
C ALA A 96 0.05 -7.56 5.51
N THR A 97 -1.28 -7.67 5.42
CA THR A 97 -2.00 -8.09 4.21
C THR A 97 -2.32 -6.94 3.26
N ASP A 98 -2.17 -5.69 3.70
CA ASP A 98 -2.35 -4.51 2.84
C ASP A 98 -1.27 -4.50 1.74
N SER A 99 -1.73 -4.42 0.49
CA SER A 99 -0.86 -4.45 -0.68
C SER A 99 0.04 -3.21 -0.79
N GLY A 100 -0.35 -2.09 -0.18
CA GLY A 100 0.40 -0.84 -0.17
C GLY A 100 1.45 -0.75 0.95
N PHE A 101 1.42 -1.67 1.92
CA PHE A 101 2.16 -1.56 3.16
C PHE A 101 3.68 -1.43 2.98
N ALA A 102 4.28 -2.26 2.10
CA ALA A 102 5.72 -2.25 1.90
C ALA A 102 6.24 -0.89 1.40
N LYS A 103 5.53 -0.27 0.46
CA LYS A 103 5.87 1.07 -0.06
C LYS A 103 5.65 2.15 0.99
N ASP A 104 4.56 2.06 1.75
CA ASP A 104 4.26 3.01 2.81
C ASP A 104 5.33 2.99 3.90
N VAL A 105 5.79 1.80 4.29
CA VAL A 105 6.89 1.61 5.25
C VAL A 105 8.20 2.14 4.70
N GLU A 106 8.50 1.90 3.42
CA GLU A 106 9.70 2.43 2.78
C GLU A 106 9.72 3.96 2.83
N ALA A 107 8.62 4.62 2.41
CA ALA A 107 8.50 6.08 2.47
C ALA A 107 8.61 6.61 3.91
N TRP A 108 7.94 5.96 4.86
CA TRP A 108 7.96 6.34 6.27
C TRP A 108 9.35 6.18 6.91
N SER A 109 10.09 5.11 6.59
CA SER A 109 11.43 4.85 7.14
C SER A 109 12.43 5.94 6.77
N ARG A 110 12.42 6.37 5.50
CA ARG A 110 13.26 7.46 4.97
C ARG A 110 13.06 8.78 5.71
N ARG A 111 11.85 9.03 6.22
CA ARG A 111 11.50 10.28 6.92
C ARG A 111 11.71 10.24 8.41
N THR A 112 11.51 9.08 9.03
CA THR A 112 11.62 8.92 10.47
C THR A 112 13.03 8.59 10.95
N GLY A 113 14.00 8.43 10.02
CA GLY A 113 15.37 8.07 10.34
C GLY A 113 15.56 6.59 10.69
N ASN A 114 14.56 5.76 10.39
CA ASN A 114 14.59 4.31 10.58
C ASN A 114 15.08 3.61 9.31
N THR A 115 15.65 2.42 9.46
CA THR A 115 16.24 1.69 8.33
C THR A 115 15.34 0.52 7.94
N LEU A 116 14.82 0.52 6.72
CA LEU A 116 14.21 -0.67 6.12
C LEU A 116 15.31 -1.64 5.70
N LEU A 117 15.39 -2.80 6.36
CA LEU A 117 16.43 -3.80 6.13
C LEU A 117 16.05 -4.80 5.04
N LYS A 118 14.79 -5.26 5.04
CA LYS A 118 14.34 -6.33 4.15
C LYS A 118 12.84 -6.25 3.94
N VAL A 119 12.40 -6.61 2.73
CA VAL A 119 10.99 -6.82 2.37
C VAL A 119 10.87 -8.20 1.75
N GLU A 120 9.95 -9.00 2.27
CA GLU A 120 9.61 -10.33 1.77
C GLU A 120 8.11 -10.42 1.50
N LYS A 121 7.74 -11.33 0.62
CA LYS A 121 6.34 -11.58 0.27
C LYS A 121 6.02 -13.06 0.47
N GLU A 122 5.13 -13.34 1.42
CA GLU A 122 4.65 -14.68 1.72
C GLU A 122 3.14 -14.76 1.45
N GLY A 123 2.78 -15.29 0.28
CA GLY A 123 1.37 -15.36 -0.14
C GLY A 123 0.72 -13.98 -0.25
N LYS A 124 -0.21 -13.68 0.65
CA LYS A 124 -0.88 -12.36 0.75
C LYS A 124 -0.19 -11.40 1.71
N ASN A 125 0.79 -11.86 2.48
CA ASN A 125 1.47 -11.06 3.49
C ASN A 125 2.72 -10.40 2.90
N ASN A 126 2.85 -9.10 3.11
CA ASN A 126 4.11 -8.37 2.98
C ASN A 126 4.78 -8.36 4.36
N ILE A 127 5.98 -8.94 4.45
CA ILE A 127 6.78 -8.99 5.67
C ILE A 127 7.92 -7.97 5.52
N VAL A 128 8.00 -7.03 6.45
CA VAL A 128 9.05 -5.99 6.44
C VAL A 128 9.89 -6.09 7.71
N TYR A 129 11.19 -5.91 7.57
CA TYR A 129 12.13 -5.83 8.68
C TYR A 129 12.63 -4.40 8.80
N LEU A 130 12.32 -3.75 9.92
CA LEU A 130 12.66 -2.36 10.20
C LEU A 130 13.55 -2.27 11.42
N GLN A 131 14.62 -1.48 11.33
CA GLN A 131 15.46 -1.15 12.46
C GLN A 131 15.15 0.26 12.96
N LYS A 132 14.90 0.40 14.27
CA LYS A 132 14.85 1.73 14.90
C LYS A 132 16.26 2.32 14.88
N GLY A 133 16.40 3.55 14.40
CA GLY A 133 17.71 4.09 14.02
C GLY A 133 18.84 3.88 15.04
N ILE A 134 20.03 3.49 14.55
CA ILE A 134 21.27 4.27 14.71
C ILE A 134 21.97 4.20 13.35
N SER A 135 22.13 5.34 12.69
CA SER A 135 22.89 5.43 11.44
C SER A 135 24.34 5.01 11.68
N ASN A 136 24.70 3.81 11.23
CA ASN A 136 26.08 3.53 10.85
C ASN A 136 26.11 3.40 9.34
N THR A 137 26.44 4.51 8.69
CA THR A 137 26.89 4.59 7.31
C THR A 137 28.02 3.58 7.11
N LYS A 138 27.70 2.35 6.74
CA LYS A 138 28.64 1.50 6.01
C LYS A 138 28.65 1.99 4.57
N THR A 139 29.39 3.07 4.40
CA THR A 139 29.98 3.51 3.15
C THR A 139 30.89 2.41 2.62
N THR A 140 30.47 1.76 1.54
CA THR A 140 31.32 1.14 0.50
C THR A 140 30.38 1.02 -0.71
N VAL A 141 30.53 1.73 -1.83
CA VAL A 141 31.71 2.23 -2.52
C VAL A 141 31.35 3.51 -3.28
N ALA A 142 32.33 4.38 -3.44
CA ALA A 142 32.28 5.65 -4.15
C ALA A 142 31.53 5.62 -5.50
N SER A 143 30.62 6.56 -5.67
CA SER A 143 30.54 7.32 -6.90
C SER A 143 30.34 8.78 -6.54
N GLN A 144 31.39 9.58 -6.78
CA GLN A 144 31.32 11.02 -6.68
C GLN A 144 30.37 11.51 -7.76
N ASN A 145 29.21 12.02 -7.34
CA ASN A 145 28.57 13.15 -8.00
C ASN A 145 27.87 13.94 -6.90
N ALA A 146 28.32 15.18 -6.71
CA ALA A 146 27.72 16.13 -5.80
C ALA A 146 26.23 16.26 -6.17
N ALA A 147 25.36 15.69 -5.33
CA ALA A 147 23.94 15.89 -5.44
C ALA A 147 23.65 17.37 -5.20
N VAL A 148 23.23 18.06 -6.26
CA VAL A 148 22.52 19.33 -6.17
C VAL A 148 21.42 19.16 -5.12
N PRO A 149 21.26 20.07 -4.15
CA PRO A 149 20.17 19.96 -3.19
C PRO A 149 18.87 19.96 -4.00
N VAL A 150 18.17 18.84 -4.01
CA VAL A 150 16.88 18.70 -4.67
C VAL A 150 15.96 19.70 -3.98
N ALA A 151 15.65 20.79 -4.67
CA ALA A 151 14.70 21.76 -4.15
C ALA A 151 13.35 21.05 -3.97
N ASN A 152 12.70 21.23 -2.82
CA ASN A 152 11.32 20.75 -2.60
C ASN A 152 10.36 21.52 -3.50
N ASP A 153 10.34 21.17 -4.78
CA ASP A 153 9.56 21.84 -5.81
C ASP A 153 8.54 20.90 -6.47
N GLY A 154 8.33 19.73 -5.88
CA GLY A 154 7.27 18.82 -6.25
C GLY A 154 5.88 19.41 -6.05
N LYS A 155 4.91 18.80 -6.71
CA LYS A 155 3.49 19.12 -6.62
C LYS A 155 2.71 17.86 -6.32
N THR A 156 1.89 17.87 -5.28
CA THR A 156 1.01 16.75 -4.95
C THR A 156 -0.46 17.12 -5.07
N LEU A 157 -1.25 16.19 -5.62
CA LEU A 157 -2.68 16.33 -5.78
C LEU A 157 -3.38 15.07 -5.25
N VAL A 158 -4.21 15.21 -4.22
CA VAL A 158 -5.21 14.18 -3.87
C VAL A 158 -6.40 14.35 -4.80
N VAL A 159 -6.64 13.36 -5.65
CA VAL A 159 -7.84 13.28 -6.49
C VAL A 159 -8.84 12.38 -5.79
N PHE A 160 -9.69 13.00 -4.98
CA PHE A 160 -10.80 12.36 -4.28
C PHE A 160 -12.08 12.36 -5.14
N SER A 161 -12.33 13.46 -5.86
CA SER A 161 -13.54 13.63 -6.66
C SER A 161 -13.51 12.81 -7.95
N GLY A 162 -14.65 12.19 -8.29
CA GLY A 162 -14.88 11.50 -9.57
C GLY A 162 -15.72 12.31 -10.57
N ASP A 163 -15.84 13.62 -10.36
CA ASP A 163 -16.59 14.51 -11.26
C ASP A 163 -15.72 14.94 -12.45
N MET A 164 -16.26 14.88 -13.66
CA MET A 164 -15.52 15.12 -14.91
C MET A 164 -14.77 16.46 -14.91
N ASP A 165 -15.42 17.54 -14.47
CA ASP A 165 -14.87 18.90 -14.43
C ASP A 165 -13.76 19.07 -13.38
N LYS A 166 -13.90 18.43 -12.21
CA LYS A 166 -12.85 18.45 -11.18
C LYS A 166 -11.64 17.64 -11.60
N VAL A 167 -11.87 16.45 -12.16
CA VAL A 167 -10.79 15.58 -12.69
C VAL A 167 -10.08 16.29 -13.85
N LEU A 168 -10.83 16.95 -14.74
CA LEU A 168 -10.25 17.79 -15.79
C LEU A 168 -9.34 18.87 -15.21
N ALA A 169 -9.79 19.60 -14.18
CA ALA A 169 -8.97 20.60 -13.51
C ALA A 169 -7.69 20.01 -12.90
N SER A 170 -7.78 18.83 -12.26
CA SER A 170 -6.61 18.13 -11.70
C SER A 170 -5.55 17.84 -12.77
N PHE A 171 -5.94 17.31 -13.92
CA PHE A 171 -5.00 16.99 -15.00
C PHE A 171 -4.48 18.22 -15.74
N VAL A 172 -5.25 19.31 -15.81
CA VAL A 172 -4.74 20.59 -16.34
C VAL A 172 -3.65 21.15 -15.44
N ILE A 173 -3.86 21.13 -14.11
CA ILE A 173 -2.85 21.56 -13.13
C ILE A 173 -1.62 20.65 -13.20
N ALA A 174 -1.81 19.34 -13.23
CA ALA A 174 -0.72 18.36 -13.27
C ALA A 174 0.13 18.51 -14.54
N ASN A 175 -0.49 18.58 -15.73
CA ASN A 175 0.24 18.80 -16.98
C ASN A 175 0.94 20.15 -17.02
N GLY A 176 0.32 21.21 -16.48
CA GLY A 176 0.96 22.52 -16.35
C GLY A 176 2.20 22.47 -15.46
N ALA A 177 2.13 21.78 -14.33
CA ALA A 177 3.27 21.57 -13.43
C ALA A 177 4.38 20.72 -14.08
N ALA A 178 4.02 19.63 -14.74
CA ALA A 178 4.96 18.77 -15.45
C ALA A 178 5.66 19.51 -16.61
N ALA A 179 4.93 20.35 -17.35
CA ALA A 179 5.50 21.19 -18.41
C ALA A 179 6.49 22.25 -17.89
N MET A 180 6.39 22.63 -16.62
CA MET A 180 7.38 23.48 -15.93
C MET A 180 8.58 22.68 -15.38
N GLY A 181 8.69 21.39 -15.71
CA GLY A 181 9.76 20.51 -15.24
C GLY A 181 9.66 20.16 -13.75
N ARG A 182 8.48 20.33 -13.13
CA ARG A 182 8.28 20.01 -11.71
C ARG A 182 7.79 18.57 -11.56
N PRO A 183 8.32 17.78 -10.61
CA PRO A 183 7.79 16.46 -10.35
C PRO A 183 6.36 16.57 -9.81
N VAL A 184 5.46 15.71 -10.29
CA VAL A 184 4.05 15.72 -9.89
C VAL A 184 3.63 14.33 -9.44
N THR A 185 3.04 14.25 -8.26
CA THR A 185 2.37 13.04 -7.75
C THR A 185 0.87 13.29 -7.67
N MET A 186 0.09 12.41 -8.29
CA MET A 186 -1.38 12.40 -8.20
C MET A 186 -1.83 11.14 -7.44
N PHE A 187 -2.48 11.33 -6.29
CA PHE A 187 -3.00 10.26 -5.45
C PHE A 187 -4.51 10.11 -5.62
N PHE A 188 -4.94 9.03 -6.26
CA PHE A 188 -6.34 8.74 -6.56
C PHE A 188 -6.95 7.87 -5.47
N THR A 189 -7.98 8.41 -4.82
CA THR A 189 -8.67 7.77 -3.70
C THR A 189 -10.17 7.88 -3.88
N PHE A 190 -10.95 6.99 -3.25
CA PHE A 190 -12.42 6.97 -3.33
C PHE A 190 -12.93 7.15 -4.78
N TRP A 191 -13.75 8.16 -5.05
CA TRP A 191 -14.40 8.35 -6.34
C TRP A 191 -13.41 8.63 -7.47
N GLY A 192 -12.30 9.30 -7.16
CA GLY A 192 -11.20 9.57 -8.07
C GLY A 192 -10.53 8.29 -8.59
N LEU A 193 -10.56 7.18 -7.83
CA LEU A 193 -10.02 5.90 -8.29
C LEU A 193 -10.70 5.40 -9.58
N ASN A 194 -11.97 5.74 -9.80
CA ASN A 194 -12.70 5.34 -11.02
C ASN A 194 -12.13 5.98 -12.29
N VAL A 195 -11.39 7.09 -12.17
CA VAL A 195 -10.69 7.76 -13.27
C VAL A 195 -9.62 6.84 -13.88
N LEU A 196 -8.96 6.06 -13.03
CA LEU A 196 -7.88 5.15 -13.42
C LEU A 196 -8.38 3.82 -14.00
N ARG A 197 -9.69 3.55 -13.98
CA ARG A 197 -10.23 2.28 -14.51
C ARG A 197 -10.12 2.25 -16.03
N LYS A 198 -9.69 1.11 -16.57
CA LYS A 198 -9.76 0.79 -18.00
C LYS A 198 -11.19 0.95 -18.51
N SER A 199 -11.33 1.49 -19.71
CA SER A 199 -12.64 1.73 -20.33
C SER A 199 -13.35 0.43 -20.70
N GLU A 200 -12.58 -0.61 -21.02
CA GLU A 200 -13.08 -1.93 -21.38
C GLU A 200 -13.26 -2.80 -20.13
N PRO A 201 -14.40 -3.51 -20.01
CA PRO A 201 -14.65 -4.39 -18.88
C PRO A 201 -13.67 -5.57 -18.89
N GLN A 202 -13.00 -5.79 -17.77
CA GLN A 202 -12.09 -6.92 -17.58
C GLN A 202 -12.87 -8.12 -17.04
N ASN A 203 -12.60 -9.33 -17.55
CA ASN A 203 -13.27 -10.56 -17.11
C ASN A 203 -12.57 -11.15 -15.88
N ILE A 204 -12.93 -10.66 -14.70
CA ILE A 204 -12.28 -11.00 -13.42
C ILE A 204 -13.28 -11.64 -12.49
N LYS A 205 -12.89 -12.76 -11.85
CA LYS A 205 -13.70 -13.41 -10.82
C LYS A 205 -13.57 -12.63 -9.51
N LYS A 206 -14.69 -12.11 -9.02
CA LYS A 206 -14.77 -11.35 -7.78
C LYS A 206 -15.84 -11.91 -6.84
N PRO A 207 -15.73 -11.65 -5.52
CA PRO A 207 -16.85 -11.83 -4.60
C PRO A 207 -18.10 -11.07 -5.10
N PHE A 208 -19.28 -11.58 -4.75
CA PHE A 208 -20.55 -11.05 -5.25
C PHE A 208 -20.75 -9.55 -4.96
N ILE A 209 -20.38 -9.10 -3.77
CA ILE A 209 -20.50 -7.70 -3.35
C ILE A 209 -19.55 -6.81 -4.17
N ASP A 210 -18.28 -7.18 -4.28
CA ASP A 210 -17.26 -6.45 -5.03
C ASP A 210 -17.65 -6.32 -6.52
N ALA A 211 -18.20 -7.40 -7.10
CA ALA A 211 -18.71 -7.38 -8.48
C ALA A 211 -19.89 -6.40 -8.64
N MET A 212 -20.79 -6.35 -7.66
CA MET A 212 -21.94 -5.43 -7.65
C MET A 212 -21.48 -3.96 -7.55
N PHE A 213 -20.60 -3.64 -6.59
CA PHE A 213 -20.02 -2.30 -6.45
C PHE A 213 -19.28 -1.88 -7.73
N GLY A 214 -18.40 -2.75 -8.24
CA GLY A 214 -17.63 -2.49 -9.46
C GLY A 214 -18.49 -2.17 -10.70
N LYS A 215 -19.70 -2.75 -10.80
CA LYS A 215 -20.65 -2.49 -11.89
C LYS A 215 -21.48 -1.22 -11.68
N MET A 216 -21.75 -0.83 -10.44
CA MET A 216 -22.49 0.39 -10.11
C MET A 216 -21.67 1.66 -10.34
N MET A 217 -20.36 1.57 -10.18
CA MET A 217 -19.45 2.72 -10.29
C MET A 217 -19.05 3.01 -11.74
N PRO A 218 -18.74 4.28 -12.09
CA PRO A 218 -18.26 4.64 -13.41
C PRO A 218 -17.02 3.83 -13.80
N GLN A 219 -16.96 3.42 -15.06
CA GLN A 219 -15.81 2.74 -15.65
C GLN A 219 -15.07 3.72 -16.54
N GLY A 220 -13.94 4.22 -16.03
CA GLY A 220 -13.06 5.15 -16.73
C GLY A 220 -13.66 6.54 -16.93
N VAL A 221 -12.88 7.38 -17.60
CA VAL A 221 -13.14 8.82 -17.73
C VAL A 221 -14.33 9.20 -18.60
N ARG A 222 -14.79 8.30 -19.48
CA ARG A 222 -15.93 8.54 -20.36
C ARG A 222 -17.26 8.58 -19.61
N LYS A 223 -17.37 7.80 -18.53
CA LYS A 223 -18.60 7.68 -17.73
C LYS A 223 -18.67 8.68 -16.58
N LEU A 224 -17.66 9.53 -16.40
CA LEU A 224 -17.67 10.60 -15.40
C LEU A 224 -18.72 11.65 -15.77
N LYS A 225 -19.39 12.19 -14.75
CA LYS A 225 -20.45 13.18 -14.85
C LYS A 225 -19.94 14.53 -14.36
N LEU A 226 -20.56 15.63 -14.80
CA LEU A 226 -20.28 16.94 -14.24
C LEU A 226 -20.71 17.04 -12.77
N SER A 227 -19.93 17.75 -11.97
CA SER A 227 -20.21 18.03 -10.55
C SER A 227 -21.48 18.86 -10.36
N LYS A 228 -21.77 19.76 -11.31
CA LYS A 228 -22.93 20.66 -11.32
C LYS A 228 -23.55 20.71 -12.71
N MET A 229 -24.85 21.01 -12.79
CA MET A 229 -25.59 21.14 -14.05
C MET A 229 -25.54 19.89 -14.95
N ASN A 230 -25.41 18.68 -14.37
CA ASN A 230 -25.36 17.45 -15.16
C ASN A 230 -26.64 17.21 -15.99
N MET A 231 -27.82 17.63 -15.50
CA MET A 231 -29.11 17.52 -16.20
C MET A 231 -29.35 16.13 -16.82
N GLY A 232 -29.16 15.07 -16.03
CA GLY A 232 -29.31 13.68 -16.50
C GLY A 232 -28.25 13.21 -17.50
N GLY A 233 -27.14 13.93 -17.65
CA GLY A 233 -26.07 13.64 -18.61
C GLY A 233 -25.97 14.65 -19.76
N MET A 234 -27.03 15.45 -19.99
CA MET A 234 -27.05 16.46 -21.06
C MET A 234 -25.97 17.52 -20.87
N GLY A 235 -25.76 18.00 -19.64
CA GLY A 235 -24.71 18.98 -19.34
C GLY A 235 -23.32 18.43 -19.61
N THR A 236 -23.08 17.16 -19.26
CA THR A 236 -21.80 16.48 -19.51
C THR A 236 -21.52 16.37 -21.01
N ALA A 237 -22.51 15.98 -21.80
CA ALA A 237 -22.39 15.91 -23.26
C ALA A 237 -22.16 17.29 -23.89
N MET A 238 -22.89 18.31 -23.42
CA MET A 238 -22.72 19.70 -23.88
C MET A 238 -21.31 20.20 -23.57
N MET A 239 -20.80 19.98 -22.35
CA MET A 239 -19.44 20.39 -21.97
C MET A 239 -18.39 19.71 -22.84
N ARG A 240 -18.49 18.39 -23.07
CA ARG A 240 -17.55 17.67 -23.95
C ARG A 240 -17.58 18.20 -25.38
N LYS A 241 -18.75 18.58 -25.90
CA LYS A 241 -18.88 19.22 -27.20
C LYS A 241 -18.19 20.59 -27.22
N VAL A 242 -18.45 21.44 -26.24
CA VAL A 242 -17.82 22.77 -26.12
C VAL A 242 -16.29 22.65 -26.00
N MET A 243 -15.80 21.67 -25.24
CA MET A 243 -14.35 21.39 -25.15
C MET A 243 -13.76 21.07 -26.51
N LYS A 244 -14.40 20.16 -27.27
CA LYS A 244 -13.97 19.80 -28.62
C LYS A 244 -14.01 21.00 -29.57
N ASP A 245 -15.07 21.79 -29.54
CA ASP A 245 -15.23 22.98 -30.39
C ASP A 245 -14.16 24.05 -30.07
N LYS A 246 -13.68 24.09 -28.83
CA LYS A 246 -12.61 24.98 -28.36
C LYS A 246 -11.21 24.36 -28.43
N ASN A 247 -11.06 23.19 -29.06
CA ASN A 247 -9.78 22.45 -29.14
C ASN A 247 -9.13 22.19 -27.77
N ILE A 248 -9.95 21.97 -26.73
CA ILE A 248 -9.48 21.47 -25.45
C ILE A 248 -9.34 19.95 -25.58
N ASP A 249 -8.16 19.42 -25.20
CA ASP A 249 -7.88 17.99 -25.21
C ASP A 249 -8.94 17.20 -24.43
N SER A 250 -9.17 15.96 -24.85
CA SER A 250 -10.02 15.05 -24.08
C SER A 250 -9.36 14.69 -22.75
N LEU A 251 -10.16 14.22 -21.79
CA LEU A 251 -9.62 13.81 -20.49
C LEU A 251 -8.68 12.59 -20.64
N GLU A 252 -8.99 11.69 -21.58
CA GLU A 252 -8.14 10.59 -21.99
C GLU A 252 -6.76 11.08 -22.48
N ASP A 253 -6.74 12.10 -23.34
CA ASP A 253 -5.50 12.66 -23.87
C ASP A 253 -4.69 13.37 -22.78
N LEU A 254 -5.37 14.07 -21.86
CA LEU A 254 -4.71 14.74 -20.73
C LEU A 254 -4.10 13.75 -19.74
N ILE A 255 -4.75 12.61 -19.49
CA ILE A 255 -4.19 11.51 -18.69
C ILE A 255 -2.94 10.96 -19.38
N LYS A 256 -3.06 10.66 -20.67
CA LYS A 256 -1.94 10.11 -21.44
C LYS A 256 -0.74 11.08 -21.45
N LYS A 257 -0.98 12.37 -21.72
CA LYS A 257 0.06 13.41 -21.67
C LYS A 257 0.70 13.51 -20.28
N ALA A 258 -0.09 13.41 -19.21
CA ALA A 258 0.45 13.44 -17.85
C ALA A 258 1.38 12.25 -17.60
N MET A 259 0.97 11.05 -18.00
CA MET A 259 1.82 9.85 -17.89
C MET A 259 3.10 9.96 -18.74
N ASP A 260 2.96 10.40 -20.00
CA ASP A 260 4.09 10.58 -20.93
C ASP A 260 5.09 11.63 -20.40
N ASN A 261 4.61 12.62 -19.66
CA ASN A 261 5.43 13.65 -18.98
C ASN A 261 5.96 13.20 -17.61
N GLY A 262 5.81 11.93 -17.22
CA GLY A 262 6.35 11.38 -15.98
C GLY A 262 5.57 11.74 -14.71
N VAL A 263 4.31 12.14 -14.82
CA VAL A 263 3.44 12.33 -13.64
C VAL A 263 3.22 10.98 -12.96
N LYS A 264 3.60 10.89 -11.69
CA LYS A 264 3.44 9.70 -10.86
C LYS A 264 1.97 9.55 -10.44
N MET A 265 1.30 8.50 -10.91
CA MET A 265 -0.09 8.21 -10.53
C MET A 265 -0.13 7.10 -9.49
N ILE A 266 -0.72 7.38 -8.33
CA ILE A 266 -0.84 6.43 -7.22
C ILE A 266 -2.32 6.09 -7.01
N ALA A 267 -2.67 4.81 -7.01
CA ALA A 267 -3.96 4.29 -6.60
C ALA A 267 -3.92 3.88 -5.12
N CYS A 268 -4.86 4.44 -4.35
CA CYS A 268 -5.04 4.15 -2.93
C CYS A 268 -5.51 2.70 -2.71
N THR A 269 -4.66 1.86 -2.10
CA THR A 269 -4.95 0.43 -1.88
C THR A 269 -6.17 0.20 -1.01
N MET A 270 -6.33 0.98 0.07
CA MET A 270 -7.55 0.95 0.90
C MET A 270 -8.81 1.24 0.08
N SER A 271 -8.77 2.22 -0.83
CA SER A 271 -9.93 2.53 -1.68
C SER A 271 -10.21 1.41 -2.67
N MET A 272 -9.17 0.78 -3.22
CA MET A 272 -9.32 -0.38 -4.10
C MET A 272 -10.03 -1.53 -3.40
N ASP A 273 -9.60 -1.86 -2.18
CA ASP A 273 -10.18 -2.94 -1.38
C ASP A 273 -11.65 -2.64 -1.03
N VAL A 274 -11.94 -1.42 -0.55
CA VAL A 274 -13.32 -1.01 -0.18
C VAL A 274 -14.25 -1.02 -1.40
N MET A 275 -13.76 -0.63 -2.58
CA MET A 275 -14.55 -0.53 -3.80
C MET A 275 -14.52 -1.82 -4.64
N GLY A 276 -13.80 -2.86 -4.19
CA GLY A 276 -13.66 -4.12 -4.90
C GLY A 276 -13.02 -3.97 -6.28
N ILE A 277 -12.11 -3.00 -6.45
CA ILE A 277 -11.39 -2.74 -7.70
C ILE A 277 -10.04 -3.46 -7.65
N THR A 278 -9.74 -4.25 -8.67
CA THR A 278 -8.48 -5.00 -8.74
C THR A 278 -7.46 -4.29 -9.62
N GLN A 279 -6.18 -4.65 -9.47
CA GLN A 279 -5.08 -4.01 -10.20
C GLN A 279 -5.23 -4.15 -11.71
N GLU A 280 -5.77 -5.27 -12.18
CA GLU A 280 -5.96 -5.57 -13.61
C GLU A 280 -7.01 -4.67 -14.26
N GLU A 281 -7.92 -4.09 -13.48
CA GLU A 281 -8.91 -3.11 -13.98
C GLU A 281 -8.36 -1.71 -14.13
N LEU A 282 -7.20 -1.39 -13.55
CA LEU A 282 -6.60 -0.07 -13.68
C LEU A 282 -5.74 0.03 -14.93
N ILE A 283 -5.60 1.25 -15.46
CA ILE A 283 -4.67 1.56 -16.54
C ILE A 283 -3.23 1.22 -16.12
N ASP A 284 -2.41 0.86 -17.10
CA ASP A 284 -1.02 0.48 -16.84
C ASP A 284 -0.21 1.71 -16.38
N GLY A 285 0.91 1.50 -15.68
CA GLY A 285 1.75 2.60 -15.18
C GLY A 285 1.26 3.28 -13.89
N VAL A 286 0.18 2.77 -13.29
CA VAL A 286 -0.29 3.20 -11.96
C VAL A 286 0.48 2.48 -10.86
N GLU A 287 0.93 3.22 -9.86
CA GLU A 287 1.50 2.67 -8.64
C GLU A 287 0.42 2.37 -7.59
N PHE A 288 0.58 1.29 -6.84
CA PHE A 288 -0.32 0.94 -5.74
C PHE A 288 0.36 1.24 -4.41
N ALA A 289 -0.22 2.15 -3.63
CA ALA A 289 0.30 2.50 -2.31
C ALA A 289 -0.80 3.03 -1.38
N GLY A 290 -0.49 3.13 -0.09
CA GLY A 290 -1.37 3.73 0.90
C GLY A 290 -1.03 5.20 1.15
N VAL A 291 -1.53 5.71 2.28
CA VAL A 291 -1.37 7.13 2.65
C VAL A 291 0.06 7.47 3.03
N GLY A 292 0.85 6.49 3.52
CA GLY A 292 2.24 6.73 3.93
C GLY A 292 3.11 7.17 2.76
N THR A 293 2.98 6.48 1.62
CA THR A 293 3.70 6.85 0.39
C THR A 293 3.30 8.23 -0.11
N TYR A 294 1.99 8.54 -0.10
CA TYR A 294 1.50 9.85 -0.51
C TYR A 294 2.05 10.98 0.36
N LEU A 295 2.00 10.82 1.68
CA LEU A 295 2.52 11.83 2.62
C LEU A 295 4.03 12.00 2.47
N GLY A 296 4.76 10.92 2.19
CA GLY A 296 6.19 10.97 1.86
C GLY A 296 6.50 11.87 0.66
N ASP A 297 5.73 11.76 -0.43
CA ASP A 297 5.84 12.62 -1.61
C ASP A 297 5.37 14.07 -1.34
N ALA A 298 4.36 14.23 -0.49
CA ALA A 298 3.82 15.54 -0.12
C ALA A 298 4.81 16.39 0.68
N GLU A 299 5.66 15.78 1.50
CA GLU A 299 6.72 16.47 2.24
C GLU A 299 7.87 16.97 1.36
N GLU A 300 8.12 16.34 0.19
CA GLU A 300 9.10 16.80 -0.82
C GLU A 300 8.49 17.85 -1.77
N SER A 301 7.20 18.11 -1.62
CA SER A 301 6.44 19.02 -2.47
C SER A 301 6.17 20.32 -1.75
N ASN A 302 6.16 21.43 -2.48
CA ASN A 302 5.81 22.75 -1.92
C ASN A 302 4.35 23.16 -2.20
N VAL A 303 3.61 22.34 -2.94
CA VAL A 303 2.17 22.50 -3.13
C VAL A 303 1.49 21.16 -2.94
N ASN A 304 0.43 21.15 -2.14
CA ASN A 304 -0.44 20.02 -1.89
C ASN A 304 -1.90 20.48 -2.09
N LEU A 305 -2.63 19.85 -3.01
CA LEU A 305 -4.03 20.17 -3.30
C LEU A 305 -4.94 18.96 -3.04
N PHE A 306 -6.15 19.20 -2.55
CA PHE A 306 -7.19 18.19 -2.41
C PHE A 306 -8.36 18.54 -3.34
N ILE A 307 -8.70 17.65 -4.26
CA ILE A 307 -9.65 17.90 -5.37
C ILE A 307 -10.73 16.82 -5.43
#